data_AF-A0A2I9DK43-F1
#
_entry.id   AF-A0A2I9DK43-F1
#
_cell.length_a   1.000
_cell.length_b   1.000
_cell.length_c   1.000
_cell.angle_alpha   90.00
_cell.angle_beta   90.00
_cell.angle_gamma   90.00
#
_symmetry.space_group_name_H-M   'P 1'
#
loop_
_entity.id
_entity.type
_entity.pdbx_description
1 polymer ?
#
loop_
_entity_poly.entity_id
_entity_poly.type
_entity_poly.pdbx_seq_one_letter_code
_entity_poly.pdbx_strand_id
1 'polypeptide(L)'
;MSAPLVIALMWLVTYPSRLLGLSLGRLNLPPFWLAFLRFVPVSVFAALIVPDVLGSPEWPRRLPAALVGALLMWRTRSLALGILGGFAVYWAVRVALG
;
A
#
# COMPACT_ATOMS: atom_id res chain seq x y z
N MET A 1 7.67 -16.51 24.84
CA MET A 1 7.39 -17.33 23.64
C MET A 1 8.67 -17.41 22.81
N SER A 2 9.08 -18.58 22.33
CA SER A 2 10.32 -18.71 21.55
C SER A 2 10.15 -18.13 20.15
N ALA A 3 11.08 -17.28 19.71
CA ALA A 3 11.10 -16.70 18.37
C ALA A 3 10.87 -17.73 17.22
N PRO A 4 11.48 -18.93 17.23
CA PRO A 4 11.21 -19.93 16.19
C PRO A 4 9.76 -20.40 16.15
N LEU A 5 9.09 -20.52 17.31
CA LEU A 5 7.69 -20.91 17.37
C LEU A 5 6.78 -19.82 16.78
N VAL A 6 7.06 -18.55 17.06
CA VAL A 6 6.31 -17.41 16.49
C VAL A 6 6.48 -17.39 14.97
N ILE A 7 7.71 -17.55 14.47
CA ILE A 7 7.99 -17.59 13.03
C ILE A 7 7.25 -18.76 12.36
N ALA A 8 7.29 -19.95 12.98
CA ALA A 8 6.59 -21.12 12.47
C ALA A 8 5.07 -20.92 12.42
N LEU A 9 4.48 -20.32 13.45
CA LEU A 9 3.04 -19.99 13.48
C LEU A 9 2.66 -18.95 12.42
N MET A 10 3.45 -17.89 12.27
CA MET A 10 3.21 -16.87 11.22
C MET A 10 3.31 -17.48 9.82
N TRP A 11 4.31 -18.35 9.60
CA TRP A 11 4.45 -19.08 8.35
C TRP A 11 3.22 -19.96 8.08
N LEU A 12 2.77 -20.73 9.08
CA LEU A 12 1.62 -21.63 8.98
C LEU A 12 0.31 -20.89 8.66
N VAL A 13 0.14 -19.64 9.08
CA VAL A 13 -1.07 -18.86 8.77
C VAL A 13 -0.94 -18.16 7.40
N THR A 14 0.24 -17.67 7.07
CA THR A 14 0.47 -16.83 5.89
C THR A 14 0.58 -17.64 4.60
N TYR A 15 1.27 -18.79 4.63
CA TYR A 15 1.53 -19.56 3.42
C TYR A 15 0.29 -20.30 2.89
N PRO A 16 -0.52 -20.97 3.71
CA PRO A 16 -1.72 -21.65 3.22
C PRO A 16 -2.75 -20.68 2.63
N SER A 17 -2.96 -19.51 3.23
CA SER A 17 -3.84 -18.48 2.68
C SER A 17 -3.36 -17.98 1.31
N ARG A 18 -2.05 -17.80 1.13
CA ARG A 18 -1.44 -17.50 -0.18
C ARG A 18 -1.58 -18.65 -1.17
N LEU A 19 -1.35 -19.89 -0.73
CA LEU A 19 -1.39 -21.07 -1.58
C LEU A 19 -2.81 -21.31 -2.11
N LEU A 20 -3.83 -21.13 -1.27
CA LEU A 20 -5.24 -21.15 -1.66
C LEU A 20 -5.57 -20.04 -2.66
N GLY A 21 -5.10 -18.82 -2.42
CA GLY A 21 -5.23 -17.70 -3.35
C GLY A 21 -4.66 -18.00 -4.74
N LEU A 22 -3.49 -18.65 -4.80
CA LEU A 22 -2.84 -19.05 -6.05
C LEU A 22 -3.53 -20.25 -6.71
N SER A 23 -4.03 -21.22 -5.94
CA SER A 23 -4.75 -22.39 -6.48
C SER A 23 -6.12 -22.01 -7.05
N LEU A 24 -6.72 -20.92 -6.56
CA LEU A 24 -7.96 -20.35 -7.10
C LEU A 24 -7.79 -19.73 -8.50
N GLY A 25 -6.55 -19.54 -8.98
CA GLY A 25 -6.28 -18.99 -10.32
C GLY A 25 -6.76 -19.86 -11.50
N ARG A 26 -7.17 -21.11 -11.24
CA ARG A 26 -7.80 -21.99 -12.24
C ARG A 26 -9.32 -21.98 -12.21
N LEU A 27 -9.96 -21.26 -11.29
CA LEU A 27 -11.42 -21.13 -11.30
C LEU A 27 -11.86 -20.14 -12.38
N ASN A 28 -12.72 -20.62 -13.27
CA ASN A 28 -13.48 -19.76 -14.17
C ASN A 28 -14.53 -18.98 -13.36
N LEU A 29 -14.12 -17.86 -12.78
CA LEU A 29 -15.01 -16.93 -12.10
C LEU A 29 -15.90 -16.20 -13.10
N PRO A 30 -17.18 -15.94 -12.77
CA PRO A 30 -18.04 -15.09 -13.59
C PRO A 30 -17.43 -13.69 -13.81
N PRO A 31 -17.70 -13.03 -14.96
CA PRO A 31 -17.14 -11.71 -15.28
C PRO A 31 -17.35 -10.65 -14.17
N PHE A 32 -18.48 -10.72 -13.47
CA PHE A 32 -18.80 -9.85 -12.34
C PHE A 32 -17.77 -9.95 -11.21
N TRP A 33 -17.48 -11.17 -10.73
CA TRP A 33 -16.56 -11.39 -9.61
C TRP A 33 -15.12 -11.05 -9.98
N LEU A 34 -14.72 -11.32 -11.22
CA LEU A 34 -13.42 -10.89 -11.73
C LEU A 34 -13.27 -9.37 -11.75
N ALA A 35 -14.29 -8.65 -12.18
CA ALA A 35 -14.28 -7.19 -12.15
C ALA A 35 -14.23 -6.68 -10.69
N PHE A 36 -15.08 -7.20 -9.81
CA PHE A 36 -15.12 -6.82 -8.40
C PHE A 36 -13.77 -7.05 -7.70
N LEU A 37 -13.19 -8.25 -7.82
CA LEU A 37 -11.92 -8.61 -7.18
C LEU A 37 -10.74 -7.78 -7.70
N ARG A 38 -10.77 -7.30 -8.96
CA ARG A 38 -9.75 -6.38 -9.48
C ARG A 38 -9.82 -5.00 -8.82
N PHE A 39 -11.00 -4.56 -8.38
CA PHE A 39 -11.16 -3.27 -7.69
C PHE A 39 -10.80 -3.34 -6.20
N VAL A 40 -11.02 -4.47 -5.54
CA VAL A 40 -10.78 -4.62 -4.09
C VAL A 40 -9.39 -4.11 -3.65
N PRO A 41 -8.26 -4.49 -4.26
CA PRO A 41 -6.95 -4.00 -3.83
C PRO A 41 -6.83 -2.48 -3.90
N VAL A 42 -7.27 -1.86 -5.00
CA VAL A 42 -7.18 -0.41 -5.20
C VAL A 42 -8.06 0.33 -4.19
N SER A 43 -9.28 -0.16 -3.97
CA SER A 43 -10.20 0.42 -2.99
C SER A 43 -9.67 0.32 -1.56
N VAL A 44 -9.08 -0.82 -1.18
CA VAL A 44 -8.48 -1.00 0.15
C VAL A 44 -7.27 -0.06 0.33
N PHE A 45 -6.39 0.06 -0.65
CA PHE A 45 -5.26 1.01 -0.57
C PHE A 45 -5.74 2.45 -0.41
N ALA A 46 -6.74 2.87 -1.19
CA ALA A 46 -7.32 4.20 -1.04
C ALA A 46 -7.94 4.40 0.35
N ALA A 47 -8.70 3.41 0.84
CA ALA A 47 -9.34 3.46 2.16
C ALA A 47 -8.34 3.48 3.32
N LEU A 48 -7.13 2.94 3.14
CA LEU A 48 -6.05 3.01 4.13
C LEU A 48 -5.28 4.34 4.07
N ILE A 49 -4.93 4.79 2.87
CA ILE A 49 -4.02 5.94 2.67
C ILE A 49 -4.74 7.27 2.90
N VAL A 50 -5.97 7.43 2.39
CA VAL A 50 -6.71 8.70 2.48
C VAL A 50 -6.92 9.15 3.94
N PRO A 51 -7.43 8.32 4.86
CA PRO A 51 -7.59 8.74 6.25
C PRO A 51 -6.25 8.88 6.99
N ASP A 52 -5.21 8.10 6.64
CA ASP A 52 -3.88 8.26 7.26
C ASP A 52 -3.22 9.61 6.88
N VAL A 53 -3.46 10.09 5.66
CA VAL A 53 -2.95 11.38 5.19
C VAL A 53 -3.77 12.54 5.73
N LEU A 54 -5.10 12.49 5.56
CA LEU A 54 -5.99 13.62 5.88
C LEU A 54 -6.41 13.68 7.35
N GLY A 55 -6.49 12.53 8.03
CA GLY A 55 -6.87 12.44 9.44
C GLY A 55 -5.71 12.68 10.40
N SER A 56 -4.48 12.82 9.90
CA SER A 56 -3.30 13.07 10.72
C SER A 56 -3.16 14.55 11.08
N PRO A 57 -2.74 14.91 12.30
CA PRO A 57 -2.33 16.28 12.64
C PRO A 57 -1.22 16.82 11.75
N GLU A 58 -0.42 15.94 11.14
CA GLU A 58 0.64 16.29 10.20
C GLU A 58 0.18 16.32 8.74
N TRP A 59 -1.13 16.36 8.47
CA TRP A 59 -1.67 16.42 7.11
C TRP A 59 -1.05 17.52 6.23
N PRO A 60 -0.67 18.73 6.72
CA PRO A 60 -0.05 19.75 5.88
C PRO A 60 1.31 19.33 5.32
N ARG A 61 1.99 18.39 6.00
CA ARG A 61 3.28 17.80 5.57
C ARG A 61 3.06 16.56 4.71
N ARG A 62 2.11 15.71 5.10
CA ARG A 62 1.83 14.42 4.44
C ARG A 62 1.14 14.58 3.08
N LEU A 63 0.23 15.54 2.94
CA LEU A 63 -0.50 15.78 1.70
C LEU A 63 0.41 16.15 0.52
N PRO A 64 1.30 17.17 0.60
CA PRO A 64 2.20 17.50 -0.50
C PRO A 64 3.17 16.35 -0.81
N ALA A 65 3.66 15.64 0.20
CA ALA A 65 4.51 14.47 0.02
C ALA A 65 3.81 13.35 -0.77
N ALA A 66 2.56 13.05 -0.43
CA ALA A 66 1.73 12.06 -1.13
C ALA A 66 1.44 12.48 -2.58
N LEU A 67 1.11 13.75 -2.82
CA LEU A 67 0.83 14.28 -4.16
C LEU A 67 2.07 14.22 -5.05
N VAL A 68 3.24 14.63 -4.56
CA VAL A 68 4.48 14.59 -5.33
C VAL A 68 4.93 13.16 -5.59
N GLY A 69 4.85 12.28 -4.59
CA GLY A 69 5.14 10.85 -4.75
C GLY A 69 4.25 10.20 -5.81
N ALA A 70 2.94 10.48 -5.78
CA ALA A 70 1.99 10.00 -6.78
C ALA A 70 2.28 10.56 -8.17
N LEU A 71 2.59 11.85 -8.29
CA LEU A 71 2.91 12.49 -9.57
C LEU A 71 4.19 11.92 -10.19
N LEU A 72 5.25 11.77 -9.38
CA LEU A 72 6.52 11.18 -9.83
C LEU A 72 6.33 9.75 -10.28
N MET A 73 5.58 8.96 -9.52
CA MET A 73 5.27 7.57 -9.88
C MET A 73 4.45 7.51 -11.18
N TRP A 74 3.46 8.39 -11.35
CA TRP A 74 2.66 8.44 -12.58
C TRP A 74 3.50 8.82 -13.80
N ARG A 75 4.39 9.81 -13.66
CA ARG A 75 5.20 10.32 -14.77
C ARG A 75 6.34 9.39 -15.17
N THR A 76 7.03 8.80 -14.20
CA THR A 76 8.24 8.00 -14.40
C THR A 76 7.96 6.51 -14.48
N ARG A 77 6.78 6.07 -14.00
CA ARG A 77 6.45 4.66 -13.75
C ARG A 77 7.49 3.94 -12.87
N SER A 78 8.27 4.70 -12.08
CA SER A 78 9.29 4.18 -11.18
C SER A 78 8.82 4.32 -9.73
N LEU A 79 8.69 3.17 -9.05
CA LEU A 79 8.36 3.13 -7.63
C LEU A 79 9.44 3.80 -6.77
N ALA A 80 10.71 3.60 -7.12
CA ALA A 80 11.83 4.17 -6.37
C ALA A 80 11.78 5.71 -6.35
N LEU A 81 11.51 6.33 -7.51
CA LEU A 81 11.42 7.78 -7.60
C LEU A 81 10.20 8.34 -6.88
N GLY A 82 9.06 7.63 -6.91
CA GLY A 82 7.87 8.02 -6.15
C GLY A 82 8.12 8.01 -4.64
N ILE A 83 8.76 6.95 -4.13
CA ILE A 83 9.10 6.82 -2.69
C ILE A 83 10.11 7.89 -2.27
N LEU A 84 11.23 8.00 -2.98
CA LEU A 84 12.29 8.95 -2.65
C LEU A 84 11.81 10.40 -2.75
N GLY A 85 11.03 10.71 -3.80
CA GLY A 85 10.46 12.04 -3.99
C GLY A 85 9.46 12.42 -2.91
N GLY A 86 8.54 11.52 -2.54
CA GLY A 86 7.61 11.73 -1.44
C GLY A 86 8.33 11.97 -0.11
N PHE A 87 9.34 11.15 0.19
CA PHE A 87 10.18 11.33 1.39
C PHE A 87 10.93 12.66 1.40
N ALA A 88 11.53 13.03 0.27
CA ALA A 88 12.26 14.29 0.14
C ALA A 88 11.35 15.50 0.38
N VAL A 89 10.14 15.49 -0.19
CA VAL A 89 9.14 16.54 0.00
C VAL A 89 8.64 16.58 1.44
N TYR A 90 8.34 15.43 2.05
CA TYR A 90 7.93 15.38 3.46
C TYR A 90 8.98 16.06 4.35
N TRP A 91 10.25 15.72 4.16
CA TRP A 91 11.34 16.31 4.93
C TRP A 91 11.54 17.81 4.64
N ALA A 92 11.46 18.23 3.38
CA ALA A 92 11.57 19.64 3.01
C ALA A 92 10.46 20.48 3.66
N VAL A 93 9.22 19.99 3.61
CA VAL A 93 8.06 20.67 4.22
C VAL A 93 8.17 20.63 5.75
N ARG A 94 8.70 19.54 6.33
CA ARG A 94 8.96 19.44 7.77
C ARG A 94 9.96 20.49 8.25
N VAL A 95 11.03 20.73 7.50
CA VAL A 95 12.05 21.76 7.81
C VAL A 95 11.50 23.17 7.59
N ALA A 96 10.62 23.37 6.61
CA ALA A 96 10.03 24.68 6.36
C ALA A 96 8.91 25.07 7.35
N LEU A 97 8.20 24.08 7.90
CA LEU A 97 7.10 24.24 8.88
C LEU A 97 7.51 23.83 10.30
N GLY A 98 8.81 23.73 10.57
CA GLY A 98 9.41 23.38 11.86
C GLY A 98 10.44 24.42 12.24
#